data_AF-A0A7J4DFE4-F1
#
_entry.id   AF-A0A7J4DFE4-F1
#
_cell.length_a   1.000
_cell.length_b   1.000
_cell.length_c   1.000
_cell.angle_alpha   90.00
_cell.angle_beta   90.00
_cell.angle_gamma   90.00
#
_symmetry.space_group_name_H-M   'P 1'
#
loop_
_entity.id
_entity.type
_entity.pdbx_description
1 polymer ?
#
loop_
_entity_poly.entity_id
_entity_poly.type
_entity_poly.pdbx_seq_one_letter_code
_entity_poly.pdbx_strand_id
1 'polypeptide(L)'
;KTAAVYEDTVEALRDLTLSGFTKTGREKLGDLIDDVNLAEHEADLVESRAAGFVFSTGEDDPLAAVHMYRVLQRLDDVANACETAANAFLPIVYN
;
A
#
# COMPACT_ATOMS: atom_id res chain seq x y z
N LYS A 1 4.82 -4.66 4.11
CA LYS A 1 4.62 -3.52 5.03
C LYS A 1 3.22 -2.94 4.83
N THR A 2 2.91 -2.42 3.63
CA THR A 2 1.61 -1.81 3.27
C THR A 2 0.39 -2.62 3.69
N ALA A 3 0.35 -3.93 3.40
CA ALA A 3 -0.77 -4.80 3.78
C ALA A 3 -1.00 -4.90 5.31
N ALA A 4 0.07 -4.89 6.11
CA ALA A 4 -0.05 -4.95 7.57
C ALA A 4 -0.56 -3.62 8.14
N VAL A 5 -0.08 -2.49 7.62
CA VAL A 5 -0.61 -1.17 8.01
C VAL A 5 -2.07 -1.03 7.61
N TYR A 6 -2.44 -1.53 6.43
CA TYR A 6 -3.84 -1.56 5.99
C TYR A 6 -4.74 -2.43 6.88
N GLU A 7 -4.23 -3.56 7.39
CA GLU A 7 -4.95 -4.37 8.38
C GLU A 7 -5.26 -3.54 9.64
N ASP A 8 -4.27 -2.81 10.17
CA ASP A 8 -4.45 -1.88 11.29
C ASP A 8 -5.48 -0.78 10.96
N THR A 9 -5.49 -0.25 9.72
CA THR A 9 -6.47 0.72 9.24
C THR A 9 -7.89 0.15 9.28
N VAL A 10 -8.08 -1.10 8.87
CA VAL A 10 -9.39 -1.79 8.91
C VAL A 10 -9.83 -2.03 10.36
N GLU A 11 -8.91 -2.38 11.25
CA GLU A 11 -9.22 -2.48 12.68
C GLU A 11 -9.67 -1.14 13.28
N ALA A 12 -8.98 -0.06 12.93
CA ALA A 12 -9.35 1.29 13.38
C ALA A 12 -10.73 1.71 12.86
N LEU A 13 -11.07 1.36 11.62
CA LEU A 13 -12.41 1.57 11.07
C LEU A 13 -13.48 0.81 11.89
N ARG A 14 -13.24 -0.47 12.20
CA ARG A 14 -14.15 -1.26 13.05
C ARG A 14 -14.37 -0.57 14.39
N ASP A 15 -13.30 -0.20 15.08
CA ASP A 15 -13.38 0.45 16.39
C ASP A 15 -14.07 1.83 16.31
N LEU A 16 -13.85 2.58 15.23
CA LEU A 16 -14.56 3.84 14.97
C LEU A 16 -16.07 3.64 14.86
N THR A 17 -16.51 2.62 14.11
CA THR A 17 -17.94 2.32 13.94
C THR A 17 -18.60 1.87 15.25
N LEU A 18 -17.88 1.14 16.10
CA LEU A 18 -18.37 0.70 17.42
C LEU A 18 -18.40 1.84 18.45
N SER A 19 -17.52 2.84 18.31
CA SER A 19 -17.44 4.00 19.22
C SER A 19 -18.38 5.15 18.88
N GLY A 20 -19.15 5.05 17.79
CA GLY A 20 -20.08 6.11 17.36
C GLY A 20 -19.39 7.28 16.67
N PHE A 21 -18.32 7.02 15.90
CA PHE A 21 -17.63 8.02 15.07
C PHE A 21 -16.97 9.17 15.87
N THR A 22 -16.32 8.85 16.99
CA THR A 22 -15.62 9.84 17.82
C THR A 22 -14.54 10.60 17.04
N LYS A 23 -14.27 11.85 17.43
CA LYS A 23 -13.21 12.69 16.82
C LYS A 23 -11.84 11.99 16.84
N THR A 24 -11.45 11.47 18.00
CA THR A 24 -10.17 10.76 18.17
C THR A 24 -10.09 9.49 17.31
N GLY A 25 -11.20 8.77 17.14
CA GLY A 25 -11.21 7.61 16.25
C GLY A 25 -11.05 8.00 14.77
N ARG A 26 -11.62 9.14 14.34
CA ARG A 26 -11.43 9.67 12.98
C ARG A 26 -10.00 10.14 12.75
N GLU A 27 -9.39 10.79 13.74
CA GLU A 27 -7.96 11.20 13.69
C GLU A 27 -7.07 9.96 13.53
N LYS A 28 -7.25 8.93 14.37
CA LYS A 28 -6.51 7.66 14.26
C LYS A 28 -6.69 6.99 12.89
N LEU A 29 -7.92 6.99 12.36
CA LEU A 29 -8.19 6.42 11.03
C LEU A 29 -7.47 7.23 9.94
N GLY A 30 -7.45 8.56 10.03
CA GLY A 30 -6.70 9.43 9.12
C GLY A 30 -5.20 9.16 9.15
N ASP A 31 -4.60 9.12 10.35
CA ASP A 31 -3.17 8.84 10.53
C ASP A 31 -2.77 7.50 9.90
N LEU A 32 -3.60 6.47 10.08
CA LEU A 32 -3.36 5.15 9.49
C LEU A 32 -3.52 5.12 7.96
N ILE A 33 -4.41 5.93 7.39
CA ILE A 33 -4.51 6.07 5.92
C ILE A 33 -3.23 6.72 5.37
N ASP A 34 -2.72 7.76 6.04
CA ASP A 34 -1.46 8.42 5.67
C ASP A 34 -0.27 7.44 5.77
N ASP A 35 -0.23 6.60 6.81
CA ASP A 35 0.79 5.56 6.96
C ASP A 35 0.72 4.49 5.85
N VAL A 36 -0.48 4.12 5.38
CA VAL A 36 -0.63 3.21 4.22
C VAL A 36 -0.07 3.87 2.97
N ASN A 37 -0.42 5.13 2.71
CA ASN A 37 0.08 5.88 1.54
C ASN A 37 1.61 5.99 1.55
N LEU A 38 2.20 6.26 2.73
CA LEU A 38 3.65 6.29 2.87
C LEU A 38 4.29 4.91 2.63
N ALA A 39 3.67 3.84 3.13
CA ALA A 39 4.18 2.48 2.95
C ALA A 39 4.06 1.98 1.50
N GLU A 40 3.02 2.38 0.76
CA GLU A 40 2.89 2.14 -0.67
C GLU A 40 3.98 2.90 -1.45
N HIS A 41 4.20 4.18 -1.15
CA HIS A 41 5.24 4.95 -1.82
C HIS A 41 6.65 4.37 -1.61
N GLU A 42 6.93 3.84 -0.41
CA GLU A 42 8.16 3.11 -0.16
C GLU A 42 8.27 1.81 -1.01
N ALA A 43 7.15 1.12 -1.25
CA ALA A 43 7.09 -0.07 -2.09
C ALA A 43 7.36 0.25 -3.56
N ASP A 44 6.77 1.32 -4.12
CA ASP A 44 7.06 1.83 -5.47
C ASP A 44 8.56 2.08 -5.66
N LEU A 45 9.19 2.74 -4.69
CA LEU A 45 10.62 3.03 -4.74
C LEU A 45 11.47 1.75 -4.75
N VAL A 46 11.03 0.70 -4.05
CA VAL A 46 11.67 -0.62 -4.08
C VAL A 46 11.45 -1.30 -5.42
N GLU A 47 10.23 -1.28 -5.96
CA GLU A 47 9.89 -1.87 -7.25
C GLU A 47 10.72 -1.25 -8.37
N SER A 48 10.79 0.09 -8.43
CA SER A 48 11.58 0.83 -9.41
C SER A 48 13.06 0.44 -9.39
N ARG A 49 13.66 0.36 -8.19
CA ARG A 49 15.07 -0.08 -8.05
C ARG A 49 15.26 -1.54 -8.47
N ALA A 50 14.33 -2.42 -8.09
CA ALA A 50 14.40 -3.82 -8.43
C ALA A 50 14.23 -4.06 -9.94
N ALA A 51 13.33 -3.34 -10.60
CA ALA A 51 13.15 -3.37 -12.04
C ALA A 51 14.42 -2.90 -12.76
N GLY A 52 15.01 -1.78 -12.32
CA GLY A 52 16.29 -1.30 -12.85
C GLY A 52 17.40 -2.34 -12.74
N PHE A 53 17.50 -3.03 -11.60
CA PHE A 53 18.44 -4.13 -11.42
C PHE A 53 18.18 -5.29 -12.40
N VAL A 54 16.93 -5.80 -12.46
CA VAL A 54 16.52 -6.90 -13.34
C VAL A 54 16.88 -6.63 -14.81
N PHE A 55 16.61 -5.41 -15.31
CA PHE A 55 16.94 -5.06 -16.69
C PHE A 55 18.43 -4.82 -16.91
N SER A 56 19.17 -4.33 -15.92
CA SER A 56 20.63 -4.14 -16.03
C SER A 56 21.45 -5.43 -16.04
N THR A 57 20.91 -6.51 -15.47
CA THR A 57 21.60 -7.82 -15.38
C THR A 57 21.00 -8.90 -16.28
N GLY A 58 19.89 -8.60 -16.95
CA GLY A 58 19.07 -9.57 -17.68
C GLY A 58 19.38 -9.69 -19.17
N GLU A 59 20.45 -9.07 -19.68
CA GLU A 59 20.75 -9.04 -21.11
C GLU A 59 20.94 -10.44 -21.72
N ASP A 60 21.55 -11.35 -20.97
CA ASP A 60 21.83 -12.73 -21.41
C ASP A 60 20.60 -13.65 -21.37
N ASP A 61 19.56 -13.29 -20.61
CA ASP A 61 18.28 -14.01 -20.56
C ASP A 61 17.09 -13.02 -20.46
N PRO A 62 16.70 -12.42 -21.61
CA PRO A 62 15.64 -11.40 -21.63
C PRO A 62 14.28 -11.94 -21.20
N LEU A 63 14.02 -13.23 -21.44
CA LEU A 63 12.73 -13.84 -21.08
C LEU A 63 12.62 -13.99 -19.56
N ALA A 64 13.68 -14.47 -18.90
CA ALA A 64 13.72 -14.53 -17.44
C ALA A 64 13.61 -13.13 -16.82
N ALA A 65 14.28 -12.12 -17.40
CA ALA A 65 14.18 -10.74 -16.93
C ALA A 65 12.74 -10.20 -16.98
N VAL A 66 12.02 -10.42 -18.09
CA VAL A 66 10.60 -10.04 -18.22
C VAL A 66 9.73 -10.78 -17.19
N HIS A 67 9.98 -12.08 -16.95
CA HIS A 67 9.24 -12.82 -15.94
C HIS A 67 9.49 -12.30 -14.52
N MET A 68 10.73 -11.95 -14.18
CA MET A 68 11.07 -11.34 -12.90
C MET A 68 10.42 -9.97 -12.73
N TYR A 69 10.45 -9.13 -13.76
CA TYR A 69 9.76 -7.84 -13.72
C TYR A 69 8.25 -8.00 -13.48
N ARG A 70 7.60 -8.98 -14.12
CA ARG A 70 6.18 -9.28 -13.84
C ARG A 70 5.91 -9.68 -12.39
N VAL A 71 6.83 -10.39 -11.74
CA VAL A 71 6.70 -10.72 -10.31
C VAL A 71 6.74 -9.45 -9.47
N LEU A 72 7.65 -8.52 -9.77
CA LEU A 72 7.72 -7.22 -9.09
C LEU A 72 6.40 -6.44 -9.23
N GLN A 73 5.88 -6.34 -10.46
CA GLN A 73 4.59 -5.68 -10.71
C GLN A 73 3.44 -6.31 -9.92
N ARG A 74 3.44 -7.63 -9.70
CA ARG A 74 2.40 -8.29 -8.89
C ARG A 74 2.53 -8.02 -7.40
N LEU A 75 3.73 -7.77 -6.92
CA LEU A 75 3.93 -7.34 -5.54
C LEU A 75 3.46 -5.90 -5.35
N ASP A 76 3.72 -5.05 -6.34
CA ASP A 76 3.25 -3.66 -6.41
C ASP A 76 1.72 -3.56 -6.45
N ASP A 77 1.07 -4.34 -7.33
CA ASP A 77 -0.39 -4.46 -7.43
C ASP A 77 -1.06 -4.66 -6.04
N VAL A 78 -0.43 -5.43 -5.14
CA VAL A 78 -0.96 -5.68 -3.79
C VAL A 78 -0.82 -4.44 -2.89
N ALA A 79 0.29 -3.73 -2.96
CA ALA A 79 0.49 -2.48 -2.20
C ALA A 79 -0.53 -1.42 -2.64
N ASN A 80 -0.71 -1.25 -3.95
CA ASN A 80 -1.62 -0.27 -4.54
C ASN A 80 -3.08 -0.59 -4.22
N ALA A 81 -3.43 -1.88 -4.16
CA ALA A 81 -4.76 -2.30 -3.73
C ALA A 81 -5.04 -1.95 -2.26
N CYS A 82 -4.04 -2.09 -1.38
CA CYS A 82 -4.17 -1.68 0.03
C CYS A 82 -4.34 -0.16 0.16
N GLU A 83 -3.55 0.61 -0.59
CA GLU A 83 -3.62 2.07 -0.64
C GLU A 83 -4.99 2.56 -1.14
N THR A 84 -5.44 2.04 -2.29
CA THR A 84 -6.76 2.34 -2.85
C THR A 84 -7.89 2.03 -1.85
N ALA A 85 -7.80 0.89 -1.16
CA ALA A 85 -8.80 0.48 -0.18
C ALA A 85 -8.80 1.37 1.08
N ALA A 86 -7.62 1.78 1.58
CA ALA A 86 -7.51 2.72 2.69
C ALA A 86 -8.07 4.10 2.32
N ASN A 87 -7.72 4.62 1.14
CA ASN A 87 -8.16 5.92 0.65
C ASN A 87 -9.68 5.99 0.41
N ALA A 88 -10.35 4.85 0.22
CA ALA A 88 -11.82 4.79 0.19
C ALA A 88 -12.48 5.22 1.52
N PHE A 89 -11.74 5.27 2.63
CA PHE A 89 -12.23 5.70 3.94
C PHE A 89 -12.09 7.22 4.19
N LEU A 90 -11.39 7.97 3.33
CA LEU A 90 -11.21 9.42 3.48
C LEU A 90 -12.52 10.21 3.68
N PRO A 91 -13.66 9.86 3.04
CA PRO A 91 -14.93 10.53 3.31
C PRO A 91 -15.41 10.38 4.76
N ILE A 92 -14.99 9.36 5.51
CA ILE A 92 -15.35 9.18 6.93
C ILE A 92 -14.51 10.11 7.81
N VAL A 93 -13.27 10.40 7.39
CA VAL A 93 -12.34 11.27 8.11
C VAL A 93 -12.72 12.75 7.95
N TYR A 94 -13.10 13.16 6.74
CA TYR A 94 -13.30 14.58 6.39
C TYR A 94 -14.77 15.07 6.34
N ASN A 95 -15.77 14.19 6.54
CA ASN A 95 -17.19 14.61 6.63
C ASN A 95 -17.62 15.04 8.03
#